data_AF-A0AAV2F0K4-F1
#
_entry.id   AF-A0AAV2F0K4-F1
#
_cell.length_a   1.000
_cell.length_b   1.000
_cell.length_c   1.000
_cell.angle_alpha   90.00
_cell.angle_beta   90.00
_cell.angle_gamma   90.00
#
_symmetry.space_group_name_H-M   'P 1'
#
loop_
_entity.id
_entity.type
_entity.pdbx_description
1 polymer ?
#
loop_
_entity_poly.entity_id
_entity_poly.type
_entity_poly.pdbx_seq_one_letter_code
_entity_poly.pdbx_strand_id
1 'polypeptide(L)'
;MQGITASAASLSINPSLKPRKLPYRSLSNQRFTCLNQSKPISPRPFPCRKWLFLAPVSPPGNGGFPAVAARAAGALSKNSGEEDNDGEKLTGLARTLKLGAMFGVWYLLNIYFNILNKQVLKVYPFPATVTAFEFGCGTLMVLTMWGLKLYHVPKLTRSQLAAIIPLALAHTMGNLLTNVSLGKVAVSFTHTIKAMEPFFTVLFAAIFLGEKPTIWVFSSLLPIVGGVALASLTEASFNWTGFCSAMASNVTNQSRNVLSKKLMVQKEETLDNVNLFSVITIISFLLLVPSAIYIEGIKFTPSYLKSAANQGLNVKQLCLRSLLAGFCFHSYQQVSYMILGMVNPVSHAVGNCLKRVVVIVSSIFFFHTPVTPINSLGTAMALLGVGLYSRAKRIKPKPKAV
;
A
#
# COMPACT_ATOMS: atom_id res chain seq x y z
N MET A 1 -71.97 24.77 -2.52
CA MET A 1 -71.45 26.13 -2.77
C MET A 1 -69.94 26.06 -2.92
N GLN A 2 -69.35 26.89 -3.80
CA GLN A 2 -67.93 27.33 -3.86
C GLN A 2 -66.84 26.35 -3.35
N GLY A 3 -65.94 25.77 -4.17
CA GLY A 3 -65.66 25.97 -5.59
C GLY A 3 -64.67 27.12 -5.88
N ILE A 4 -63.76 26.92 -6.87
CA ILE A 4 -62.73 27.86 -7.40
C ILE A 4 -61.47 27.99 -6.51
N THR A 5 -60.21 27.90 -6.99
CA THR A 5 -59.59 27.23 -8.17
C THR A 5 -58.10 27.02 -7.87
N ALA A 6 -57.43 26.07 -8.56
CA ALA A 6 -55.97 26.04 -8.60
C ALA A 6 -55.39 27.22 -9.41
N SER A 7 -54.16 27.65 -9.07
CA SER A 7 -53.36 28.55 -9.91
C SER A 7 -51.93 28.01 -10.02
N ALA A 8 -51.44 27.87 -11.26
CA ALA A 8 -50.11 27.35 -11.55
C ALA A 8 -49.08 28.48 -11.64
N ALA A 9 -47.92 28.31 -11.03
CA ALA A 9 -46.80 29.25 -11.16
C ALA A 9 -46.13 29.07 -12.53
N SER A 10 -46.64 29.79 -13.54
CA SER A 10 -46.13 29.75 -14.91
C SER A 10 -44.66 30.19 -15.00
N LEU A 11 -43.77 29.28 -15.44
CA LEU A 11 -42.39 29.60 -15.80
C LEU A 11 -42.38 30.50 -17.05
N SER A 12 -42.23 31.81 -16.85
CA SER A 12 -42.09 32.77 -17.96
C SER A 12 -40.73 32.59 -18.64
N ILE A 13 -40.75 32.00 -19.84
CA ILE A 13 -39.56 31.86 -20.70
C ILE A 13 -39.28 33.22 -21.34
N ASN A 14 -38.11 33.80 -21.07
CA ASN A 14 -37.69 35.06 -21.68
C ASN A 14 -36.68 34.80 -22.83
N PRO A 15 -37.08 34.92 -24.11
CA PRO A 15 -36.35 34.35 -25.23
C PRO A 15 -35.36 35.33 -25.88
N SER A 16 -34.22 35.61 -25.23
CA SER A 16 -33.16 36.41 -25.86
C SER A 16 -31.74 36.10 -25.39
N LEU A 17 -31.01 35.29 -26.17
CA LEU A 17 -29.54 35.30 -26.26
C LEU A 17 -29.11 34.53 -27.53
N LYS A 18 -28.52 35.22 -28.52
CA LYS A 18 -28.14 34.63 -29.82
C LYS A 18 -26.87 33.77 -29.72
N PRO A 19 -26.76 32.65 -30.47
CA PRO A 19 -25.57 31.79 -30.46
C PRO A 19 -24.37 32.46 -31.16
N ARG A 20 -23.27 32.65 -30.42
CA ARG A 20 -22.05 33.32 -30.92
C ARG A 20 -21.13 32.35 -31.67
N LYS A 21 -21.38 32.14 -32.97
CA LYS A 21 -20.43 31.46 -33.88
C LYS A 21 -19.19 32.33 -34.12
N LEU A 22 -17.99 31.80 -33.89
CA LEU A 22 -16.70 32.22 -34.45
C LEU A 22 -15.80 30.96 -34.63
N PRO A 23 -14.75 30.98 -35.47
CA PRO A 23 -14.70 29.99 -36.55
C PRO A 23 -13.68 28.86 -36.38
N TYR A 24 -13.97 27.77 -37.09
CA TYR A 24 -13.01 26.71 -37.42
C TYR A 24 -11.91 27.26 -38.34
N ARG A 25 -10.63 27.07 -37.99
CA ARG A 25 -9.49 27.52 -38.82
C ARG A 25 -8.54 26.36 -39.11
N SER A 26 -8.78 25.70 -40.25
CA SER A 26 -7.78 24.84 -40.88
C SER A 26 -6.65 25.70 -41.44
N LEU A 27 -5.39 25.31 -41.19
CA LEU A 27 -4.21 25.87 -41.85
C LEU A 27 -3.16 24.77 -42.08
N SER A 28 -3.36 24.02 -43.16
CA SER A 28 -2.33 23.17 -43.77
C SER A 28 -1.38 23.99 -44.65
N ASN A 29 -0.09 23.61 -44.68
CA ASN A 29 0.93 24.02 -45.67
C ASN A 29 1.20 25.53 -45.87
N GLN A 30 2.41 25.94 -45.49
CA GLN A 30 3.28 26.71 -46.40
C GLN A 30 4.74 26.22 -46.26
N ARG A 31 5.59 26.51 -47.27
CA ARG A 31 6.80 25.72 -47.59
C ARG A 31 8.13 26.43 -47.27
N PHE A 32 9.10 25.61 -46.86
CA PHE A 32 10.53 25.60 -47.25
C PHE A 32 11.22 26.88 -47.78
N THR A 33 12.30 27.27 -47.09
CA THR A 33 13.71 27.20 -47.56
C THR A 33 14.62 27.24 -46.31
N CYS A 34 15.45 26.25 -45.99
CA CYS A 34 16.68 25.78 -46.65
C CYS A 34 17.82 26.80 -46.72
N LEU A 35 18.71 26.76 -45.74
CA LEU A 35 20.15 26.92 -45.94
C LEU A 35 20.88 25.82 -45.16
N ASN A 36 21.97 25.29 -45.71
CA ASN A 36 22.58 24.02 -45.31
C ASN A 36 24.10 24.18 -45.22
N GLN A 37 24.72 23.86 -44.09
CA GLN A 37 26.15 23.53 -44.07
C GLN A 37 26.59 22.57 -42.95
N SER A 38 26.92 21.35 -43.39
CA SER A 38 28.11 20.57 -43.02
C SER A 38 28.33 20.03 -41.60
N LYS A 39 28.13 18.70 -41.52
CA LYS A 39 29.03 17.66 -40.96
C LYS A 39 29.00 17.33 -39.45
N PRO A 40 29.12 16.04 -39.08
CA PRO A 40 29.15 15.57 -37.70
C PRO A 40 30.58 15.55 -37.12
N ILE A 41 30.68 15.54 -35.78
CA ILE A 41 31.92 15.33 -35.04
C ILE A 41 31.79 14.08 -34.14
N SER A 42 32.76 13.17 -34.24
CA SER A 42 32.85 11.96 -33.44
C SER A 42 33.21 12.24 -31.98
N PRO A 43 32.73 11.45 -30.99
CA PRO A 43 33.17 11.58 -29.60
C PRO A 43 34.66 11.26 -29.46
N ARG A 44 35.45 12.21 -28.94
CA ARG A 44 36.83 11.94 -28.49
C ARG A 44 36.83 11.52 -27.02
N PRO A 45 37.69 10.56 -26.60
CA PRO A 45 37.81 10.18 -25.20
C PRO A 45 38.56 11.25 -24.40
N PHE A 46 38.14 11.48 -23.15
CA PHE A 46 38.90 12.24 -22.16
C PHE A 46 39.66 11.29 -21.21
N PRO A 47 40.81 11.72 -20.65
CA PRO A 47 41.91 10.80 -20.41
C PRO A 47 41.82 9.99 -19.10
N CYS A 48 42.32 8.75 -19.18
CA CYS A 48 42.50 7.88 -18.03
C CYS A 48 43.60 8.42 -17.10
N ARG A 49 43.21 8.96 -15.93
CA ARG A 49 44.17 9.49 -14.94
C ARG A 49 44.78 8.32 -14.15
N LYS A 50 46.09 8.11 -14.31
CA LYS A 50 46.84 7.09 -13.56
C LYS A 50 46.67 7.30 -12.06
N TRP A 51 46.12 6.29 -11.37
CA TRP A 51 46.35 6.11 -9.94
C TRP A 51 47.59 5.24 -9.80
N LEU A 52 48.59 5.72 -9.05
CA LEU A 52 49.80 4.94 -8.79
C LEU A 52 49.47 3.82 -7.79
N PHE A 53 50.09 2.65 -8.00
CA PHE A 53 50.20 1.64 -6.96
C PHE A 53 51.07 2.19 -5.82
N LEU A 54 50.55 2.16 -4.59
CA LEU A 54 51.36 2.25 -3.38
C LEU A 54 51.54 0.85 -2.81
N ALA A 55 52.78 0.51 -2.49
CA ALA A 55 53.16 -0.80 -1.95
C ALA A 55 52.72 -0.96 -0.48
N PRO A 56 52.48 -2.19 0.00
CA PRO A 56 52.15 -2.43 1.40
C PRO A 56 53.36 -2.16 2.33
N VAL A 57 53.12 -1.43 3.41
CA VAL A 57 54.11 -1.24 4.49
C VAL A 57 54.04 -2.42 5.46
N SER A 58 55.18 -3.05 5.72
CA SER A 58 55.30 -4.14 6.70
C SER A 58 55.71 -3.61 8.08
N PRO A 59 55.13 -4.10 9.18
CA PRO A 59 55.73 -3.95 10.50
C PRO A 59 56.82 -5.01 10.72
N PRO A 60 57.94 -4.69 11.41
CA PRO A 60 58.91 -5.68 11.86
C PRO A 60 58.37 -6.46 13.08
N GLY A 61 58.95 -7.63 13.36
CA GLY A 61 58.58 -8.41 14.55
C GLY A 61 59.71 -9.31 15.06
N ASN A 62 59.61 -9.72 16.32
CA ASN A 62 60.29 -10.86 16.94
C ASN A 62 59.65 -11.10 18.33
N GLY A 63 59.53 -12.32 18.85
CA GLY A 63 59.83 -13.64 18.27
C GLY A 63 59.45 -14.75 19.26
N GLY A 64 59.33 -16.02 18.80
CA GLY A 64 59.00 -17.16 19.67
C GLY A 64 58.45 -18.41 18.95
N PHE A 65 59.35 -19.29 18.51
CA PHE A 65 59.12 -20.66 17.98
C PHE A 65 60.09 -21.62 18.72
N PRO A 66 60.07 -22.96 18.53
CA PRO A 66 59.15 -23.85 17.79
C PRO A 66 58.17 -24.57 18.76
N ALA A 67 57.54 -25.74 18.57
CA ALA A 67 57.48 -26.83 17.57
C ALA A 67 56.03 -27.44 17.61
N VAL A 68 55.61 -28.61 17.04
CA VAL A 68 56.20 -29.78 16.34
C VAL A 68 55.24 -30.19 15.19
N ALA A 69 55.61 -31.13 14.31
CA ALA A 69 54.77 -31.57 13.18
C ALA A 69 54.16 -32.99 13.30
N ALA A 70 53.06 -33.18 12.55
CA ALA A 70 52.56 -34.42 11.94
C ALA A 70 52.11 -35.63 12.80
N ARG A 71 50.82 -35.99 12.65
CA ARG A 71 50.42 -37.28 12.03
C ARG A 71 48.99 -37.26 11.51
N ALA A 72 48.68 -38.17 10.58
CA ALA A 72 47.34 -38.38 10.02
C ALA A 72 46.85 -39.81 10.28
N ALA A 73 45.66 -39.92 10.84
CA ALA A 73 44.80 -41.11 10.97
C ALA A 73 43.40 -40.60 11.37
N GLY A 74 42.28 -41.29 11.13
CA GLY A 74 42.14 -42.63 10.56
C GLY A 74 40.93 -43.38 11.12
N ALA A 75 39.76 -42.73 11.20
CA ALA A 75 38.42 -43.26 11.50
C ALA A 75 38.22 -44.25 12.68
N LEU A 76 37.40 -43.88 13.67
CA LEU A 76 36.02 -44.40 13.85
C LEU A 76 35.25 -43.75 15.03
N SER A 77 33.93 -43.99 15.05
CA SER A 77 32.90 -43.78 16.11
C SER A 77 33.33 -43.99 17.58
N LYS A 78 32.65 -43.51 18.65
CA LYS A 78 31.33 -42.86 18.90
C LYS A 78 31.38 -42.18 20.30
N ASN A 79 30.40 -41.45 20.90
CA ASN A 79 29.03 -41.00 20.55
C ASN A 79 28.66 -39.75 21.41
N SER A 80 28.35 -38.59 20.82
CA SER A 80 27.78 -37.44 21.56
C SER A 80 27.19 -36.39 20.60
N GLY A 81 25.88 -36.46 20.28
CA GLY A 81 25.31 -35.59 19.24
C GLY A 81 23.79 -35.58 19.06
N GLU A 82 23.01 -35.90 20.10
CA GLU A 82 21.53 -35.90 20.01
C GLU A 82 20.86 -34.78 20.85
N GLU A 83 21.39 -34.39 22.01
CA GLU A 83 20.71 -33.45 22.92
C GLU A 83 20.62 -32.00 22.39
N ASP A 84 21.68 -31.45 21.80
CA ASP A 84 21.65 -30.08 21.19
C ASP A 84 20.66 -29.97 20.02
N ASN A 85 20.54 -31.05 19.23
CA ASN A 85 19.80 -31.09 17.98
C ASN A 85 18.28 -30.94 18.20
N ASP A 86 17.75 -31.48 19.29
CA ASP A 86 16.34 -31.35 19.63
C ASP A 86 16.02 -30.00 20.30
N GLY A 87 16.99 -29.37 20.98
CA GLY A 87 16.89 -27.98 21.45
C GLY A 87 16.78 -26.97 20.30
N GLU A 88 17.60 -27.11 19.26
CA GLU A 88 17.48 -26.30 18.03
C GLU A 88 16.16 -26.56 17.29
N LYS A 89 15.70 -27.81 17.17
CA LYS A 89 14.41 -28.13 16.55
C LYS A 89 13.23 -27.51 17.31
N LEU A 90 13.21 -27.61 18.64
CA LEU A 90 12.15 -27.06 19.48
C LEU A 90 12.08 -25.54 19.38
N THR A 91 13.23 -24.84 19.41
CA THR A 91 13.28 -23.39 19.24
C THR A 91 12.93 -22.95 17.81
N GLY A 92 13.37 -23.70 16.79
CA GLY A 92 12.97 -23.50 15.39
C GLY A 92 11.47 -23.68 15.14
N LEU A 93 10.87 -24.71 15.74
CA LEU A 93 9.43 -24.99 15.69
C LEU A 93 8.65 -23.89 16.43
N ALA A 94 9.07 -23.51 17.64
CA ALA A 94 8.43 -22.44 18.41
C ALA A 94 8.48 -21.09 17.68
N ARG A 95 9.61 -20.76 17.03
CA ARG A 95 9.75 -19.57 16.17
C ARG A 95 8.80 -19.62 14.97
N THR A 96 8.65 -20.78 14.35
CA THR A 96 7.76 -21.00 13.20
C THR A 96 6.30 -20.89 13.60
N LEU A 97 5.90 -21.50 14.73
CA LEU A 97 4.55 -21.42 15.29
C LEU A 97 4.19 -19.99 15.69
N LYS A 98 5.10 -19.27 16.39
CA LYS A 98 4.93 -17.85 16.74
C LYS A 98 4.70 -16.99 15.49
N LEU A 99 5.50 -17.21 14.44
CA LEU A 99 5.36 -16.48 13.19
C LEU A 99 4.02 -16.80 12.50
N GLY A 100 3.63 -18.07 12.41
CA GLY A 100 2.33 -18.50 11.88
C GLY A 100 1.15 -17.88 12.61
N ALA A 101 1.20 -17.85 13.95
CA ALA A 101 0.21 -17.19 14.78
C ALA A 101 0.13 -15.67 14.50
N MET A 102 1.26 -14.99 14.31
CA MET A 102 1.27 -13.57 13.93
C MET A 102 0.65 -13.32 12.56
N PHE A 103 0.90 -14.18 11.55
CA PHE A 103 0.18 -14.11 10.26
C PHE A 103 -1.33 -14.35 10.43
N GLY A 104 -1.73 -15.31 11.26
CA GLY A 104 -3.14 -15.57 11.58
C GLY A 104 -3.84 -14.35 12.20
N VAL A 105 -3.23 -13.77 13.24
CA VAL A 105 -3.72 -12.54 13.90
C VAL A 105 -3.78 -11.36 12.91
N TRP A 106 -2.75 -11.17 12.07
CA TRP A 106 -2.73 -10.13 11.05
C TRP A 106 -3.90 -10.25 10.07
N TYR A 107 -4.17 -11.46 9.57
CA TYR A 107 -5.27 -11.70 8.64
C TYR A 107 -6.62 -11.54 9.33
N LEU A 108 -6.79 -12.08 10.55
CA LEU A 108 -8.03 -12.00 11.32
C LEU A 108 -8.42 -10.54 11.63
N LEU A 109 -7.46 -9.73 12.10
CA LEU A 109 -7.68 -8.30 12.31
C LEU A 109 -8.02 -7.56 11.01
N ASN A 110 -7.42 -7.96 9.87
CA ASN A 110 -7.72 -7.34 8.58
C ASN A 110 -9.09 -7.77 8.02
N ILE A 111 -9.55 -9.00 8.28
CA ILE A 111 -10.93 -9.45 8.00
C ILE A 111 -11.91 -8.60 8.82
N TYR A 112 -11.75 -8.54 10.15
CA TYR A 112 -12.64 -7.79 11.02
C TYR A 112 -12.70 -6.32 10.66
N PHE A 113 -11.55 -5.66 10.42
CA PHE A 113 -11.51 -4.29 9.92
C PHE A 113 -12.41 -4.10 8.68
N ASN A 114 -12.19 -4.89 7.62
CA ASN A 114 -12.92 -4.70 6.35
C ASN A 114 -14.42 -4.98 6.49
N ILE A 115 -14.81 -5.98 7.29
CA ILE A 115 -16.22 -6.30 7.55
C ILE A 115 -16.90 -5.19 8.37
N LEU A 116 -16.30 -4.79 9.49
CA LEU A 116 -16.87 -3.78 10.39
C LEU A 116 -16.94 -2.41 9.73
N ASN A 117 -15.87 -1.99 9.04
CA ASN A 117 -15.83 -0.74 8.28
C ASN A 117 -16.90 -0.74 7.17
N LYS A 118 -17.06 -1.82 6.39
CA LYS A 118 -18.16 -1.91 5.40
C LYS A 118 -19.54 -1.85 6.04
N GLN A 119 -19.74 -2.42 7.24
CA GLN A 119 -21.00 -2.29 7.98
C GLN A 119 -21.27 -0.85 8.43
N VAL A 120 -20.25 -0.13 8.91
CA VAL A 120 -20.33 1.29 9.29
C VAL A 120 -20.65 2.15 8.06
N LEU A 121 -19.89 2.02 6.99
CA LEU A 121 -20.06 2.78 5.74
C LEU A 121 -21.39 2.52 5.02
N LYS A 122 -22.07 1.39 5.30
CA LYS A 122 -23.42 1.11 4.77
C LYS A 122 -24.52 2.00 5.38
N VAL A 123 -24.38 2.44 6.64
CA VAL A 123 -25.38 3.28 7.36
C VAL A 123 -24.90 4.69 7.67
N TYR A 124 -23.58 4.90 7.63
CA TYR A 124 -22.92 6.18 7.86
C TYR A 124 -21.98 6.46 6.66
N PRO A 125 -22.52 6.91 5.52
CA PRO A 125 -21.81 6.95 4.23
C PRO A 125 -20.87 8.17 4.10
N PHE A 126 -20.10 8.45 5.15
CA PHE A 126 -19.19 9.58 5.32
C PHE A 126 -17.74 9.06 5.44
N PRO A 127 -17.14 8.57 4.34
CA PRO A 127 -15.85 7.88 4.36
C PRO A 127 -14.69 8.74 4.88
N ALA A 128 -14.69 10.07 4.71
CA ALA A 128 -13.63 10.91 5.27
C ALA A 128 -13.72 10.97 6.80
N THR A 129 -14.93 11.12 7.34
CA THR A 129 -15.20 11.10 8.78
C THR A 129 -14.88 9.75 9.40
N VAL A 130 -15.25 8.64 8.75
CA VAL A 130 -14.91 7.27 9.22
C VAL A 130 -13.39 7.06 9.21
N THR A 131 -12.71 7.43 8.14
CA THR A 131 -11.24 7.29 8.06
C THR A 131 -10.52 8.19 9.07
N ALA A 132 -11.05 9.40 9.35
CA ALA A 132 -10.52 10.27 10.40
C ALA A 132 -10.68 9.64 11.79
N PHE A 133 -11.83 8.99 12.05
CA PHE A 133 -12.06 8.25 13.29
C PHE A 133 -11.11 7.03 13.43
N GLU A 134 -10.86 6.29 12.35
CA GLU A 134 -9.89 5.18 12.34
C GLU A 134 -8.46 5.63 12.66
N PHE A 135 -7.99 6.73 12.06
CA PHE A 135 -6.70 7.33 12.42
C PHE A 135 -6.69 7.94 13.82
N GLY A 136 -7.84 8.40 14.33
CA GLY A 136 -8.02 8.86 15.72
C GLY A 136 -7.87 7.72 16.73
N CYS A 137 -8.50 6.57 16.49
CA CYS A 137 -8.29 5.35 17.28
C CYS A 137 -6.82 4.91 17.27
N GLY A 138 -6.19 4.87 16.09
CA GLY A 138 -4.76 4.56 15.98
C GLY A 138 -3.86 5.56 16.71
N THR A 139 -4.19 6.85 16.65
CA THR A 139 -3.48 7.91 17.38
C THR A 139 -3.60 7.71 18.89
N LEU A 140 -4.79 7.39 19.40
CA LEU A 140 -4.99 7.08 20.82
C LEU A 140 -4.16 5.86 21.24
N MET A 141 -4.16 4.78 20.47
CA MET A 141 -3.35 3.58 20.74
C MET A 141 -1.84 3.89 20.79
N VAL A 142 -1.34 4.70 19.85
CA VAL A 142 0.06 5.15 19.84
C VAL A 142 0.39 5.98 21.09
N LEU A 143 -0.47 6.92 21.47
CA LEU A 143 -0.28 7.75 22.66
C LEU A 143 -0.32 6.92 23.95
N THR A 144 -1.20 5.91 24.05
CA THR A 144 -1.21 4.96 25.17
C THR A 144 0.07 4.11 25.19
N MET A 145 0.53 3.59 24.04
CA MET A 145 1.76 2.80 23.93
C MET A 145 3.01 3.57 24.37
N TRP A 146 3.12 4.85 23.98
CA TRP A 146 4.20 5.75 24.40
C TRP A 146 4.06 6.21 25.86
N GLY A 147 2.84 6.53 26.32
CA GLY A 147 2.57 6.95 27.70
C GLY A 147 2.87 5.85 28.73
N LEU A 148 2.53 4.60 28.41
CA LEU A 148 2.91 3.41 29.18
C LEU A 148 4.38 2.99 28.99
N LYS A 149 5.18 3.75 28.21
CA LYS A 149 6.60 3.49 27.89
C LYS A 149 6.87 2.11 27.26
N LEU A 150 5.86 1.49 26.64
CA LEU A 150 5.99 0.19 25.96
C LEU A 150 6.87 0.28 24.70
N TYR A 151 6.93 1.47 24.09
CA TYR A 151 7.89 1.83 23.05
C TYR A 151 8.51 3.21 23.37
N HIS A 152 9.76 3.42 22.96
CA HIS A 152 10.41 4.72 23.09
C HIS A 152 9.70 5.78 22.23
N VAL A 153 9.59 7.01 22.72
CA VAL A 153 9.11 8.14 21.90
C VAL A 153 10.23 8.57 20.94
N PRO A 154 9.99 8.63 19.62
CA PRO A 154 11.02 9.02 18.65
C PRO A 154 11.31 10.52 18.75
N LYS A 155 12.60 10.88 18.91
CA LYS A 155 13.06 12.27 18.81
C LYS A 155 13.16 12.64 17.32
N LEU A 156 12.17 13.37 16.80
CA LEU A 156 12.11 13.74 15.38
C LEU A 156 12.91 15.01 15.09
N THR A 157 13.90 14.91 14.21
CA THR A 157 14.55 16.07 13.59
C THR A 157 13.63 16.73 12.55
N ARG A 158 13.84 18.03 12.28
CA ARG A 158 13.11 18.75 11.22
C ARG A 158 13.29 18.10 9.84
N SER A 159 14.46 17.52 9.57
CA SER A 159 14.78 16.86 8.30
C SER A 159 14.11 15.50 8.16
N GLN A 160 13.95 14.72 9.24
CA GLN A 160 13.11 13.52 9.26
C GLN A 160 11.64 13.89 9.04
N LEU A 161 11.10 14.86 9.79
CA LEU A 161 9.70 15.28 9.66
C LEU A 161 9.34 15.71 8.23
N ALA A 162 10.21 16.49 7.58
CA ALA A 162 10.03 16.89 6.17
C ALA A 162 10.03 15.71 5.17
N ALA A 163 10.67 14.58 5.51
CA ALA A 163 10.60 13.36 4.69
C ALA A 163 9.37 12.49 5.03
N ILE A 164 8.86 12.56 6.27
CA ILE A 164 7.69 11.79 6.71
C ILE A 164 6.39 12.42 6.20
N ILE A 165 6.27 13.75 6.14
CA ILE A 165 5.05 14.45 5.70
C ILE A 165 4.54 13.97 4.32
N PRO A 166 5.36 13.86 3.26
CA PRO A 166 4.91 13.28 1.98
C PRO A 166 4.43 11.83 2.08
N LEU A 167 5.04 11.02 2.96
CA LEU A 167 4.64 9.63 3.18
C LEU A 167 3.31 9.55 3.95
N ALA A 168 3.10 10.43 4.92
CA ALA A 168 1.85 10.54 5.67
C ALA A 168 0.71 11.04 4.77
N LEU A 169 0.91 12.10 3.97
CA LEU A 169 -0.06 12.59 2.97
C LEU A 169 -0.51 11.46 2.01
N ALA A 170 0.45 10.73 1.44
CA ALA A 170 0.16 9.61 0.55
C ALA A 170 -0.53 8.43 1.26
N HIS A 171 -0.23 8.20 2.54
CA HIS A 171 -0.91 7.20 3.37
C HIS A 171 -2.35 7.61 3.71
N THR A 172 -2.57 8.86 4.13
CA THR A 172 -3.90 9.41 4.42
C THR A 172 -4.82 9.27 3.20
N MET A 173 -4.34 9.76 2.04
CA MET A 173 -5.09 9.70 0.79
C MET A 173 -5.32 8.24 0.33
N GLY A 174 -4.33 7.36 0.51
CA GLY A 174 -4.43 5.94 0.18
C GLY A 174 -5.46 5.16 1.01
N ASN A 175 -5.65 5.50 2.28
CA ASN A 175 -6.69 4.90 3.12
C ASN A 175 -8.06 5.55 2.86
N LEU A 176 -8.13 6.89 2.79
CA LEU A 176 -9.34 7.63 2.46
C LEU A 176 -9.99 7.12 1.16
N LEU A 177 -9.21 7.02 0.08
CA LEU A 177 -9.70 6.51 -1.20
C LEU A 177 -10.07 5.02 -1.18
N THR A 178 -9.46 4.22 -0.28
CA THR A 178 -9.89 2.84 -0.04
C THR A 178 -11.27 2.83 0.64
N ASN A 179 -11.50 3.67 1.64
CA ASN A 179 -12.78 3.75 2.35
C ASN A 179 -13.89 4.37 1.49
N VAL A 180 -13.59 5.33 0.60
CA VAL A 180 -14.52 5.80 -0.44
C VAL A 180 -14.95 4.65 -1.35
N SER A 181 -14.03 3.77 -1.74
CA SER A 181 -14.35 2.56 -2.51
C SER A 181 -15.21 1.58 -1.72
N LEU A 182 -14.81 1.24 -0.48
CA LEU A 182 -15.58 0.37 0.42
C LEU A 182 -16.97 0.94 0.72
N GLY A 183 -17.18 2.25 0.68
CA GLY A 183 -18.51 2.85 0.75
C GLY A 183 -19.38 2.56 -0.49
N LYS A 184 -18.78 2.57 -1.69
CA LYS A 184 -19.51 2.53 -2.98
C LYS A 184 -19.66 1.15 -3.61
N VAL A 185 -18.76 0.19 -3.38
CA VAL A 185 -18.77 -1.14 -4.03
C VAL A 185 -18.63 -2.29 -3.02
N ALA A 186 -18.66 -3.55 -3.47
CA ALA A 186 -18.38 -4.71 -2.64
C ALA A 186 -16.92 -4.73 -2.13
N VAL A 187 -16.71 -5.25 -0.92
CA VAL A 187 -15.38 -5.36 -0.30
C VAL A 187 -14.44 -6.22 -1.14
N SER A 188 -14.94 -7.35 -1.63
CA SER A 188 -14.29 -8.21 -2.61
C SER A 188 -13.78 -7.41 -3.81
N PHE A 189 -14.65 -6.61 -4.43
CA PHE A 189 -14.29 -5.83 -5.61
C PHE A 189 -13.25 -4.74 -5.32
N THR A 190 -13.38 -3.98 -4.23
CA THR A 190 -12.34 -3.02 -3.81
C THR A 190 -10.99 -3.72 -3.68
N HIS A 191 -10.92 -4.89 -3.04
CA HIS A 191 -9.67 -5.63 -2.87
C HIS A 191 -9.16 -6.27 -4.16
N THR A 192 -10.04 -6.69 -5.07
CA THR A 192 -9.70 -7.13 -6.43
C THR A 192 -9.06 -5.99 -7.23
N ILE A 193 -9.62 -4.78 -7.23
CA ILE A 193 -8.98 -3.61 -7.89
C ILE A 193 -7.62 -3.29 -7.24
N LYS A 194 -7.49 -3.46 -5.92
CA LYS A 194 -6.20 -3.31 -5.22
C LYS A 194 -5.17 -4.39 -5.58
N ALA A 195 -5.53 -5.45 -6.30
CA ALA A 195 -4.55 -6.34 -6.93
C ALA A 195 -3.66 -5.63 -7.96
N MET A 196 -4.08 -4.46 -8.51
CA MET A 196 -3.27 -3.62 -9.40
C MET A 196 -2.06 -2.95 -8.74
N GLU A 197 -1.88 -3.07 -7.43
CA GLU A 197 -0.72 -2.49 -6.71
C GLU A 197 0.64 -2.74 -7.40
N PRO A 198 1.02 -3.95 -7.84
CA PRO A 198 2.29 -4.19 -8.55
C PRO A 198 2.48 -3.39 -9.84
N PHE A 199 1.41 -3.13 -10.60
CA PHE A 199 1.46 -2.34 -11.83
C PHE A 199 1.94 -0.92 -11.52
N PHE A 200 1.35 -0.28 -10.50
CA PHE A 200 1.78 1.05 -10.05
C PHE A 200 3.16 1.01 -9.37
N THR A 201 3.52 -0.07 -8.65
CA THR A 201 4.89 -0.23 -8.14
C THR A 201 5.92 -0.19 -9.27
N VAL A 202 5.67 -0.91 -10.38
CA VAL A 202 6.58 -0.96 -11.53
C VAL A 202 6.63 0.38 -12.26
N LEU A 203 5.46 0.98 -12.53
CA LEU A 203 5.35 2.28 -13.19
C LEU A 203 6.12 3.37 -12.45
N PHE A 204 5.94 3.49 -11.13
CA PHE A 204 6.63 4.51 -10.33
C PHE A 204 8.10 4.18 -10.06
N ALA A 205 8.50 2.90 -10.01
CA ALA A 205 9.91 2.55 -9.96
C ALA A 205 10.65 2.94 -11.26
N ALA A 206 10.02 2.72 -12.42
CA ALA A 206 10.57 3.16 -13.71
C ALA A 206 10.67 4.70 -13.80
N ILE A 207 9.62 5.44 -13.38
CA ILE A 207 9.58 6.91 -13.45
C ILE A 207 10.50 7.58 -12.42
N PHE A 208 10.44 7.19 -11.14
CA PHE A 208 11.12 7.93 -10.05
C PHE A 208 12.50 7.39 -9.67
N LEU A 209 12.83 6.14 -10.04
CA LEU A 209 14.11 5.48 -9.75
C LEU A 209 14.88 5.04 -11.00
N GLY A 210 14.26 5.06 -12.20
CA GLY A 210 14.86 4.54 -13.43
C GLY A 210 14.92 3.02 -13.51
N GLU A 211 14.26 2.28 -12.60
CA GLU A 211 14.24 0.81 -12.57
C GLU A 211 13.53 0.27 -13.82
N LYS A 212 14.28 -0.28 -14.80
CA LYS A 212 13.70 -0.98 -15.96
C LYS A 212 13.20 -2.38 -15.53
N PRO A 213 11.90 -2.71 -15.69
CA PRO A 213 11.39 -4.02 -15.32
C PRO A 213 11.98 -5.13 -16.20
N THR A 214 12.19 -6.32 -15.63
CA THR A 214 12.53 -7.52 -16.41
C THR A 214 11.30 -8.00 -17.19
N ILE A 215 11.52 -8.76 -18.27
CA ILE A 215 10.42 -9.34 -19.06
C ILE A 215 9.47 -10.18 -18.18
N TRP A 216 10.00 -10.96 -17.23
CA TRP A 216 9.21 -11.72 -16.27
C TRP A 216 8.31 -10.83 -15.39
N VAL A 217 8.81 -9.68 -14.94
CA VAL A 217 8.01 -8.71 -14.19
C VAL A 217 6.94 -8.10 -15.09
N PHE A 218 7.27 -7.70 -16.31
CA PHE A 218 6.30 -7.13 -17.26
C PHE A 218 5.19 -8.12 -17.62
N SER A 219 5.53 -9.35 -18.04
CA SER A 219 4.57 -10.41 -18.34
C SER A 219 3.68 -10.76 -17.15
N SER A 220 4.17 -10.67 -15.91
CA SER A 220 3.35 -10.89 -14.71
C SER A 220 2.28 -9.80 -14.47
N LEU A 221 2.39 -8.62 -15.09
CA LEU A 221 1.37 -7.58 -15.00
C LEU A 221 0.15 -7.90 -15.89
N LEU A 222 0.32 -8.61 -17.00
CA LEU A 222 -0.77 -8.94 -17.93
C LEU A 222 -1.96 -9.67 -17.26
N PRO A 223 -1.77 -10.76 -16.49
CA PRO A 223 -2.87 -11.40 -15.75
C PRO A 223 -3.44 -10.53 -14.62
N ILE A 224 -2.66 -9.60 -14.05
CA ILE A 224 -3.17 -8.62 -13.06
C ILE A 224 -4.16 -7.67 -13.73
N VAL A 225 -3.73 -7.00 -14.81
CA VAL A 225 -4.56 -6.02 -15.53
C VAL A 225 -5.78 -6.70 -16.18
N GLY A 226 -5.57 -7.83 -16.87
CA GLY A 226 -6.64 -8.59 -17.51
C GLY A 226 -7.64 -9.17 -16.51
N GLY A 227 -7.17 -9.71 -15.38
CA GLY A 227 -8.03 -10.24 -14.32
C GLY A 227 -8.90 -9.16 -13.68
N VAL A 228 -8.32 -8.00 -13.34
CA VAL A 228 -9.08 -6.88 -12.78
C VAL A 228 -10.06 -6.28 -13.79
N ALA A 229 -9.70 -6.21 -15.08
CA ALA A 229 -10.63 -5.81 -16.13
C ALA A 229 -11.81 -6.78 -16.25
N LEU A 230 -11.55 -8.10 -16.31
CA LEU A 230 -12.58 -9.13 -16.43
C LEU A 230 -13.53 -9.16 -15.22
N ALA A 231 -12.99 -9.01 -14.01
CA ALA A 231 -13.80 -8.87 -12.80
C ALA A 231 -14.65 -7.58 -12.83
N SER A 232 -14.07 -6.45 -13.24
CA SER A 232 -14.79 -5.16 -13.34
C SER A 232 -15.95 -5.18 -14.33
N LEU A 233 -15.81 -5.88 -15.46
CA LEU A 233 -16.85 -6.04 -16.46
C LEU A 233 -18.01 -6.95 -16.01
N THR A 234 -17.82 -7.72 -14.93
CA THR A 234 -18.79 -8.74 -14.46
C THR A 234 -19.13 -8.60 -12.97
N GLU A 235 -18.87 -7.42 -12.41
CA GLU A 235 -19.14 -7.07 -11.02
C GLU A 235 -20.54 -6.48 -10.83
N ALA A 236 -21.38 -7.16 -10.05
CA ALA A 236 -22.75 -6.71 -9.79
C ALA A 236 -22.84 -5.39 -9.01
N SER A 237 -21.82 -5.06 -8.20
CA SER A 237 -21.75 -3.81 -7.43
C SER A 237 -21.00 -2.67 -8.13
N PHE A 238 -20.70 -2.78 -9.43
CA PHE A 238 -19.80 -1.86 -10.12
C PHE A 238 -20.26 -0.38 -10.04
N ASN A 239 -19.36 0.50 -9.59
CA ASN A 239 -19.61 1.93 -9.50
C ASN A 239 -18.35 2.72 -9.86
N TRP A 240 -18.47 3.70 -10.75
CA TRP A 240 -17.31 4.45 -11.27
C TRP A 240 -16.53 5.20 -10.17
N THR A 241 -17.23 5.82 -9.21
CA THR A 241 -16.58 6.47 -8.06
C THR A 241 -15.83 5.45 -7.20
N GLY A 242 -16.42 4.27 -6.96
CA GLY A 242 -15.78 3.20 -6.20
C GLY A 242 -14.59 2.55 -6.91
N PHE A 243 -14.66 2.41 -8.24
CA PHE A 243 -13.57 1.91 -9.07
C PHE A 243 -12.40 2.91 -9.13
N CYS A 244 -12.68 4.16 -9.50
CA CYS A 244 -11.67 5.21 -9.61
C CYS A 244 -11.00 5.52 -8.26
N SER A 245 -11.74 5.50 -7.14
CA SER A 245 -11.15 5.67 -5.81
C SER A 245 -10.26 4.49 -5.41
N ALA A 246 -10.65 3.23 -5.66
CA ALA A 246 -9.74 2.09 -5.46
C ALA A 246 -8.48 2.20 -6.33
N MET A 247 -8.61 2.60 -7.60
CA MET A 247 -7.47 2.77 -8.50
C MET A 247 -6.53 3.91 -8.05
N ALA A 248 -7.08 5.05 -7.64
CA ALA A 248 -6.32 6.16 -7.08
C ALA A 248 -5.71 5.82 -5.69
N SER A 249 -6.32 4.90 -4.93
CA SER A 249 -5.72 4.33 -3.72
C SER A 249 -4.45 3.53 -4.05
N ASN A 250 -4.39 2.86 -5.21
CA ASN A 250 -3.19 2.15 -5.64
C ASN A 250 -2.09 3.14 -6.04
N VAL A 251 -2.46 4.20 -6.78
CA VAL A 251 -1.55 5.30 -7.15
C VAL A 251 -0.86 5.90 -5.91
N THR A 252 -1.65 6.29 -4.90
CA THR A 252 -1.15 6.97 -3.70
C THR A 252 -0.36 6.03 -2.77
N ASN A 253 -0.86 4.82 -2.50
CA ASN A 253 -0.14 3.83 -1.69
C ASN A 253 1.19 3.39 -2.34
N GLN A 254 1.25 3.25 -3.67
CA GLN A 254 2.50 2.88 -4.34
C GLN A 254 3.46 4.06 -4.51
N SER A 255 2.94 5.28 -4.66
CA SER A 255 3.76 6.49 -4.56
C SER A 255 4.46 6.55 -3.19
N ARG A 256 3.72 6.31 -2.09
CA ARG A 256 4.31 6.18 -0.74
C ARG A 256 5.41 5.10 -0.68
N ASN A 257 5.17 3.93 -1.28
CA ASN A 257 6.11 2.80 -1.24
C ASN A 257 7.38 3.01 -2.10
N VAL A 258 7.33 3.89 -3.11
CA VAL A 258 8.51 4.23 -3.93
C VAL A 258 9.23 5.47 -3.37
N LEU A 259 8.49 6.48 -2.89
CA LEU A 259 9.07 7.65 -2.24
C LEU A 259 9.77 7.30 -0.93
N SER A 260 9.23 6.36 -0.13
CA SER A 260 9.89 5.88 1.09
C SER A 260 11.27 5.31 0.80
N LYS A 261 11.42 4.43 -0.22
CA LYS A 261 12.75 3.98 -0.69
C LYS A 261 13.67 5.17 -1.01
N LYS A 262 13.19 6.12 -1.83
CA LYS A 262 14.00 7.25 -2.31
C LYS A 262 14.45 8.18 -1.18
N LEU A 263 13.63 8.36 -0.15
CA LEU A 263 13.90 9.24 0.99
C LEU A 263 14.68 8.54 2.12
N MET A 264 14.46 7.25 2.36
CA MET A 264 15.17 6.47 3.40
C MET A 264 16.60 6.11 2.99
N VAL A 265 16.91 6.06 1.68
CA VAL A 265 18.29 5.90 1.17
C VAL A 265 19.13 7.19 1.32
N GLN A 266 18.51 8.33 1.68
CA GLN A 266 19.18 9.64 1.70
C GLN A 266 19.46 10.20 3.11
N LYS A 267 19.12 9.48 4.19
CA LYS A 267 19.26 9.95 5.58
C LYS A 267 19.67 8.80 6.50
N GLU A 268 20.80 8.97 7.19
CA GLU A 268 21.48 7.88 7.91
C GLU A 268 20.76 7.47 9.22
N GLU A 269 20.04 8.37 9.87
CA GLU A 269 19.20 8.04 11.03
C GLU A 269 17.86 7.42 10.60
N THR A 270 17.85 6.09 10.45
CA THR A 270 16.62 5.33 10.19
C THR A 270 15.76 5.17 11.46
N LEU A 271 14.58 5.77 11.47
CA LEU A 271 13.54 5.47 12.45
C LEU A 271 13.09 4.00 12.35
N ASP A 272 12.83 3.35 13.49
CA ASP A 272 12.20 2.03 13.53
C ASP A 272 10.85 2.03 12.81
N ASN A 273 10.49 0.88 12.21
CA ASN A 273 9.28 0.69 11.42
C ASN A 273 7.99 0.94 12.23
N VAL A 274 7.95 0.55 13.51
CA VAL A 274 6.77 0.80 14.37
C VAL A 274 6.65 2.28 14.66
N ASN A 275 7.74 2.94 15.09
CA ASN A 275 7.71 4.37 15.38
C ASN A 275 7.50 5.26 14.14
N LEU A 276 8.02 4.86 12.98
CA LEU A 276 7.72 5.52 11.70
C LEU A 276 6.22 5.41 11.35
N PHE A 277 5.60 4.24 11.56
CA PHE A 277 4.16 4.07 11.35
C PHE A 277 3.31 4.82 12.39
N SER A 278 3.75 4.88 13.65
CA SER A 278 3.13 5.69 14.71
C SER A 278 3.09 7.17 14.35
N VAL A 279 4.22 7.74 13.92
CA VAL A 279 4.32 9.16 13.51
C VAL A 279 3.50 9.42 12.24
N ILE A 280 3.51 8.50 11.27
CA ILE A 280 2.61 8.57 10.10
C ILE A 280 1.14 8.57 10.53
N THR A 281 0.74 7.73 11.48
CA THR A 281 -0.65 7.64 11.98
C THR A 281 -1.12 8.97 12.59
N ILE A 282 -0.29 9.59 13.44
CA ILE A 282 -0.58 10.88 14.08
C ILE A 282 -0.71 11.99 13.04
N ILE A 283 0.25 12.08 12.10
CA ILE A 283 0.21 13.10 11.04
C ILE A 283 -1.00 12.85 10.10
N SER A 284 -1.33 11.59 9.81
CA SER A 284 -2.52 11.25 9.02
C SER A 284 -3.83 11.65 9.70
N PHE A 285 -3.95 11.52 11.03
CA PHE A 285 -5.09 12.03 11.79
C PHE A 285 -5.19 13.56 11.69
N LEU A 286 -4.10 14.27 12.00
CA LEU A 286 -4.05 15.74 11.99
C LEU A 286 -4.34 16.35 10.60
N LEU A 287 -3.92 15.69 9.51
CA LEU A 287 -4.24 16.10 8.15
C LEU A 287 -5.70 15.79 7.76
N LEU A 288 -6.27 14.67 8.23
CA LEU A 288 -7.58 14.21 7.76
C LEU A 288 -8.75 14.83 8.51
N VAL A 289 -8.63 15.18 9.79
CA VAL A 289 -9.69 15.87 10.55
C VAL A 289 -10.19 17.15 9.86
N PRO A 290 -9.34 18.15 9.53
CA PRO A 290 -9.79 19.36 8.85
C PRO A 290 -10.30 19.06 7.43
N SER A 291 -9.68 18.09 6.74
CA SER A 291 -10.10 17.67 5.40
C SER A 291 -11.50 17.02 5.39
N ALA A 292 -11.83 16.20 6.41
CA ALA A 292 -13.14 15.58 6.55
C ALA A 292 -14.22 16.62 6.90
N ILE A 293 -13.91 17.56 7.80
CA ILE A 293 -14.80 18.69 8.12
C ILE A 293 -15.05 19.56 6.88
N TYR A 294 -14.05 19.77 6.02
CA TYR A 294 -14.20 20.52 4.77
C TYR A 294 -15.02 19.78 3.70
N ILE A 295 -14.79 18.48 3.50
CA ILE A 295 -15.43 17.68 2.43
C ILE A 295 -16.85 17.25 2.80
N GLU A 296 -17.08 16.85 4.05
CA GLU A 296 -18.33 16.23 4.50
C GLU A 296 -19.12 17.11 5.48
N GLY A 297 -18.48 18.10 6.11
CA GLY A 297 -19.07 18.94 7.16
C GLY A 297 -19.01 18.28 8.55
N ILE A 298 -19.48 18.99 9.57
CA ILE A 298 -19.63 18.43 10.92
C ILE A 298 -20.86 17.50 10.95
N LYS A 299 -20.65 16.22 10.62
CA LYS A 299 -21.69 15.18 10.57
C LYS A 299 -21.74 14.26 11.80
N PHE A 300 -20.91 14.53 12.81
CA PHE A 300 -20.90 13.77 14.07
C PHE A 300 -22.00 14.18 15.07
N THR A 301 -22.85 15.15 14.70
CA THR A 301 -23.97 15.64 15.53
C THR A 301 -24.96 14.51 15.86
N PRO A 302 -25.56 14.46 17.07
CA PRO A 302 -26.50 13.41 17.46
C PRO A 302 -27.68 13.16 16.49
N SER A 303 -28.09 14.17 15.73
CA SER A 303 -29.11 14.06 14.67
C SER A 303 -28.68 13.12 13.54
N TYR A 304 -27.42 13.20 13.07
CA TYR A 304 -26.88 12.32 12.03
C TYR A 304 -26.63 10.90 12.56
N LEU A 305 -26.16 10.77 13.80
CA LEU A 305 -26.00 9.47 14.45
C LEU A 305 -27.36 8.77 14.65
N LYS A 306 -28.41 9.51 15.02
CA LYS A 306 -29.79 9.00 15.13
C LYS A 306 -30.39 8.66 13.75
N SER A 307 -30.08 9.44 12.72
CA SER A 307 -30.48 9.13 11.34
C SER A 307 -29.84 7.83 10.83
N ALA A 308 -28.54 7.64 11.03
CA ALA A 308 -27.84 6.39 10.73
C ALA A 308 -28.38 5.21 11.56
N ALA A 309 -28.81 5.45 12.80
CA ALA A 309 -29.43 4.40 13.61
C ALA A 309 -30.78 3.93 13.08
N ASN A 310 -31.59 4.83 12.51
CA ASN A 310 -32.84 4.49 11.83
C ASN A 310 -32.61 3.64 10.56
N GLN A 311 -31.38 3.61 10.01
CA GLN A 311 -31.01 2.74 8.88
C GLN A 311 -30.56 1.33 9.31
N GLY A 312 -30.88 0.91 10.54
CA GLY A 312 -30.73 -0.47 11.01
C GLY A 312 -29.53 -0.74 11.93
N LEU A 313 -28.93 0.30 12.54
CA LEU A 313 -27.73 0.16 13.38
C LEU A 313 -27.76 1.11 14.59
N ASN A 314 -28.35 0.66 15.70
CA ASN A 314 -28.46 1.43 16.96
C ASN A 314 -27.15 2.17 17.30
N VAL A 315 -27.23 3.45 17.71
CA VAL A 315 -26.09 4.35 17.94
C VAL A 315 -24.97 3.70 18.77
N LYS A 316 -25.31 2.92 19.81
CA LYS A 316 -24.32 2.17 20.61
C LYS A 316 -23.55 1.13 19.78
N GLN A 317 -24.26 0.41 18.90
CA GLN A 317 -23.68 -0.60 18.02
C GLN A 317 -22.89 0.03 16.86
N LEU A 318 -23.35 1.17 16.30
CA LEU A 318 -22.59 1.94 15.33
C LEU A 318 -21.26 2.41 15.93
N CYS A 319 -21.29 3.04 17.11
CA CYS A 319 -20.09 3.48 17.83
C CYS A 319 -19.14 2.32 18.13
N LEU A 320 -19.65 1.20 18.67
CA LEU A 320 -18.85 0.02 18.97
C LEU A 320 -18.21 -0.61 17.72
N ARG A 321 -18.94 -0.69 16.60
CA ARG A 321 -18.39 -1.20 15.32
C ARG A 321 -17.33 -0.26 14.75
N SER A 322 -17.52 1.06 14.82
CA SER A 322 -16.49 2.03 14.42
C SER A 322 -15.24 1.96 15.31
N LEU A 323 -15.41 1.84 16.63
CA LEU A 323 -14.30 1.70 17.58
C LEU A 323 -13.49 0.42 17.31
N LEU A 324 -14.18 -0.71 17.12
CA LEU A 324 -13.54 -1.99 16.82
C LEU A 324 -12.91 -2.00 15.41
N ALA A 325 -13.52 -1.34 14.42
CA ALA A 325 -12.92 -1.14 13.10
C ALA A 325 -11.62 -0.33 13.19
N GLY A 326 -11.61 0.80 13.92
CA GLY A 326 -10.41 1.63 14.13
C GLY A 326 -9.31 0.92 14.92
N PHE A 327 -9.67 0.15 15.96
CA PHE A 327 -8.73 -0.70 16.69
C PHE A 327 -8.12 -1.79 15.79
N CYS A 328 -8.95 -2.52 15.04
CA CYS A 328 -8.48 -3.52 14.09
C CYS A 328 -7.63 -2.91 12.97
N PHE A 329 -7.99 -1.71 12.48
CA PHE A 329 -7.26 -0.97 11.46
C PHE A 329 -5.81 -0.71 11.86
N HIS A 330 -5.59 -0.09 13.02
CA HIS A 330 -4.23 0.19 13.50
C HIS A 330 -3.50 -1.12 13.85
N SER A 331 -4.18 -2.05 14.54
CA SER A 331 -3.59 -3.33 14.98
C SER A 331 -3.08 -4.19 13.81
N TYR A 332 -3.87 -4.34 12.73
CA TYR A 332 -3.42 -5.16 11.59
C TYR A 332 -2.20 -4.53 10.88
N GLN A 333 -2.12 -3.20 10.85
CA GLN A 333 -0.96 -2.51 10.28
C GLN A 333 0.28 -2.66 11.18
N GLN A 334 0.12 -2.50 12.50
CA GLN A 334 1.21 -2.68 13.46
C GLN A 334 1.77 -4.12 13.40
N VAL A 335 0.92 -5.14 13.44
CA VAL A 335 1.35 -6.54 13.29
C VAL A 335 2.00 -6.79 11.92
N SER A 336 1.51 -6.17 10.84
CA SER A 336 2.18 -6.21 9.52
C SER A 336 3.63 -5.71 9.59
N TYR A 337 3.89 -4.58 10.25
CA TYR A 337 5.24 -4.04 10.40
C TYR A 337 6.12 -4.90 11.33
N MET A 338 5.56 -5.50 12.38
CA MET A 338 6.29 -6.46 13.23
C MET A 338 6.70 -7.72 12.44
N ILE A 339 5.80 -8.29 11.63
CA ILE A 339 6.13 -9.43 10.76
C ILE A 339 7.23 -9.03 9.76
N LEU A 340 7.19 -7.83 9.19
CA LEU A 340 8.21 -7.34 8.24
C LEU A 340 9.62 -7.27 8.87
N GLY A 341 9.73 -7.05 10.18
CA GLY A 341 11.00 -7.14 10.91
C GLY A 341 11.47 -8.58 11.20
N MET A 342 10.57 -9.57 11.09
CA MET A 342 10.85 -10.98 11.39
C MET A 342 11.04 -11.87 10.16
N VAL A 343 10.63 -11.41 8.96
CA VAL A 343 10.72 -12.18 7.70
C VAL A 343 11.36 -11.36 6.59
N ASN A 344 11.96 -12.03 5.60
CA ASN A 344 12.45 -11.31 4.42
C ASN A 344 11.29 -10.58 3.68
N PRO A 345 11.52 -9.41 3.06
CA PRO A 345 10.46 -8.61 2.44
C PRO A 345 9.63 -9.34 1.38
N VAL A 346 10.14 -10.42 0.78
CA VAL A 346 9.41 -11.18 -0.24
C VAL A 346 8.43 -12.18 0.38
N SER A 347 8.71 -12.70 1.57
CA SER A 347 7.77 -13.50 2.36
C SER A 347 6.63 -12.61 2.85
N HIS A 348 6.94 -11.37 3.26
CA HIS A 348 5.93 -10.35 3.59
C HIS A 348 5.07 -9.94 2.38
N ALA A 349 5.65 -9.87 1.18
CA ALA A 349 4.90 -9.63 -0.06
C ALA A 349 3.94 -10.78 -0.41
N VAL A 350 4.35 -12.04 -0.26
CA VAL A 350 3.44 -13.21 -0.39
C VAL A 350 2.35 -13.15 0.68
N GLY A 351 2.70 -12.80 1.92
CA GLY A 351 1.75 -12.59 3.01
C GLY A 351 0.68 -11.56 2.68
N ASN A 352 1.06 -10.42 2.11
CA ASN A 352 0.10 -9.41 1.63
C ASN A 352 -0.79 -9.91 0.49
N CYS A 353 -0.27 -10.77 -0.40
CA CYS A 353 -1.09 -11.40 -1.43
C CYS A 353 -2.13 -12.33 -0.81
N LEU A 354 -1.73 -13.23 0.09
CA LEU A 354 -2.63 -14.17 0.78
C LEU A 354 -3.67 -13.45 1.64
N LYS A 355 -3.28 -12.41 2.38
CA LYS A 355 -4.18 -11.52 3.12
C LYS A 355 -5.32 -10.99 2.23
N ARG A 356 -5.00 -10.57 0.99
CA ARG A 356 -5.99 -10.08 0.02
C ARG A 356 -6.96 -11.20 -0.40
N VAL A 357 -6.47 -12.42 -0.69
CA VAL A 357 -7.32 -13.58 -0.99
C VAL A 357 -8.30 -13.83 0.17
N VAL A 358 -7.77 -13.91 1.39
CA VAL A 358 -8.54 -14.20 2.61
C VAL A 358 -9.63 -13.14 2.84
N VAL A 359 -9.30 -11.84 2.76
CA VAL A 359 -10.29 -10.76 2.91
C VAL A 359 -11.37 -10.81 1.82
N ILE A 360 -11.00 -11.07 0.56
CA ILE A 360 -11.97 -11.21 -0.54
C ILE A 360 -12.95 -12.35 -0.21
N VAL A 361 -12.43 -13.56 0.04
CA VAL A 361 -13.25 -14.76 0.30
C VAL A 361 -14.12 -14.60 1.55
N SER A 362 -13.56 -14.15 2.68
CA SER A 362 -14.33 -13.92 3.91
C SER A 362 -15.41 -12.86 3.71
N SER A 363 -15.18 -11.82 2.91
CA SER A 363 -16.19 -10.79 2.64
C SER A 363 -17.32 -11.27 1.71
N ILE A 364 -17.03 -12.16 0.76
CA ILE A 364 -18.05 -12.76 -0.12
C ILE A 364 -19.02 -13.59 0.71
N PHE A 365 -18.49 -14.50 1.55
CA PHE A 365 -19.30 -15.31 2.47
C PHE A 365 -20.08 -14.44 3.47
N PHE A 366 -19.40 -13.53 4.18
CA PHE A 366 -20.04 -12.75 5.25
C PHE A 366 -21.15 -11.80 4.75
N PHE A 367 -20.98 -11.20 3.57
CA PHE A 367 -22.00 -10.31 2.99
C PHE A 367 -22.95 -11.00 2.02
N HIS A 368 -22.83 -12.33 1.83
CA HIS A 368 -23.53 -13.10 0.80
C HIS A 368 -23.49 -12.40 -0.58
N THR A 369 -22.31 -11.93 -0.97
CA THR A 369 -22.14 -11.13 -2.19
C THR A 369 -22.33 -12.03 -3.41
N PRO A 370 -23.23 -11.70 -4.36
CA PRO A 370 -23.38 -12.48 -5.59
C PRO A 370 -22.15 -12.29 -6.48
N VAL A 371 -21.40 -13.36 -6.72
CA VAL A 371 -20.20 -13.36 -7.58
C VAL A 371 -20.42 -14.32 -8.74
N THR A 372 -20.29 -13.83 -9.97
CA THR A 372 -20.41 -14.67 -11.17
C THR A 372 -19.17 -15.57 -11.34
N PRO A 373 -19.26 -16.70 -12.06
CA PRO A 373 -18.09 -17.52 -12.38
C PRO A 373 -17.00 -16.73 -13.13
N ILE A 374 -17.40 -15.76 -13.96
CA ILE A 374 -16.48 -14.90 -14.73
C ILE A 374 -15.78 -13.88 -13.82
N ASN A 375 -16.49 -13.28 -12.86
CA ASN A 375 -15.88 -12.39 -11.85
C ASN A 375 -14.91 -13.16 -10.95
N SER A 376 -15.29 -14.38 -10.54
CA SER A 376 -14.41 -15.31 -9.82
C SER A 376 -13.14 -15.63 -10.61
N LEU A 377 -13.26 -15.92 -11.91
CA LEU A 377 -12.12 -16.17 -12.80
C LEU A 377 -11.21 -14.93 -12.93
N GLY A 378 -11.77 -13.74 -13.19
CA GLY A 378 -11.01 -12.49 -13.26
C GLY A 378 -10.28 -12.18 -11.95
N THR A 379 -10.96 -12.34 -10.82
CA THR A 379 -10.39 -12.18 -9.48
C THR A 379 -9.24 -13.18 -9.24
N ALA A 380 -9.43 -14.45 -9.59
CA ALA A 380 -8.38 -15.47 -9.48
C ALA A 380 -7.18 -15.16 -10.39
N MET A 381 -7.39 -14.78 -11.65
CA MET A 381 -6.33 -14.35 -12.57
C MET A 381 -5.53 -13.18 -12.01
N ALA A 382 -6.20 -12.18 -11.43
CA ALA A 382 -5.55 -11.03 -10.83
C ALA A 382 -4.66 -11.41 -9.65
N LEU A 383 -5.17 -12.25 -8.73
CA LEU A 383 -4.44 -12.71 -7.54
C LEU A 383 -3.27 -13.63 -7.90
N LEU A 384 -3.45 -14.54 -8.87
CA LEU A 384 -2.37 -15.35 -9.44
C LEU A 384 -1.29 -14.47 -10.10
N GLY A 385 -1.69 -13.41 -10.80
CA GLY A 385 -0.76 -12.41 -11.35
C GLY A 385 0.09 -11.73 -10.28
N VAL A 386 -0.48 -11.34 -9.14
CA VAL A 386 0.27 -10.78 -7.99
C VAL A 386 1.25 -11.81 -7.41
N GLY A 387 0.86 -13.09 -7.36
CA GLY A 387 1.75 -14.20 -6.99
C GLY A 387 2.91 -14.38 -7.95
N LEU A 388 2.64 -14.36 -9.26
CA LEU A 388 3.64 -14.42 -10.33
C LEU A 388 4.61 -13.23 -10.27
N TYR A 389 4.11 -12.01 -10.08
CA TYR A 389 4.95 -10.81 -9.86
C TYR A 389 5.87 -10.99 -8.64
N SER A 390 5.30 -11.49 -7.54
CA SER A 390 6.04 -11.77 -6.29
C SER A 390 7.05 -12.93 -6.43
N ARG A 391 7.00 -13.72 -7.52
CA ARG A 391 8.04 -14.69 -7.91
C ARG A 391 9.04 -14.06 -8.88
N ALA A 392 8.58 -13.39 -9.93
CA ALA A 392 9.38 -12.73 -10.96
C ALA A 392 10.38 -11.72 -10.36
N LYS A 393 9.96 -10.96 -9.33
CA LYS A 393 10.82 -9.99 -8.62
C LYS A 393 11.98 -10.61 -7.84
N ARG A 394 12.00 -11.95 -7.63
CA ARG A 394 13.14 -12.68 -7.04
C ARG A 394 14.18 -13.11 -8.08
N ILE A 395 13.80 -13.16 -9.35
CA ILE A 395 14.68 -13.58 -10.44
C ILE A 395 15.66 -12.43 -10.70
N LYS A 396 16.78 -12.44 -9.97
CA LYS A 396 17.90 -11.52 -10.24
C LYS A 396 18.26 -11.64 -11.73
N PRO A 397 18.43 -10.52 -12.47
CA PRO A 397 19.08 -10.60 -13.77
C PRO A 397 20.47 -11.19 -13.55
N LYS A 398 20.89 -12.14 -14.39
CA LYS A 398 22.31 -12.54 -14.42
C LYS A 398 23.13 -11.27 -14.69
N PRO A 399 24.24 -11.01 -13.96
CA PRO A 399 25.15 -9.96 -14.35
C PRO A 399 25.59 -10.24 -15.79
N LYS A 400 25.63 -9.21 -16.63
CA LYS A 400 26.31 -9.34 -17.92
C LYS A 400 27.78 -9.63 -17.60
N ALA A 401 28.33 -10.69 -18.18
CA ALA A 401 29.78 -10.74 -18.36
C ALA A 401 30.16 -9.54 -19.24
N VAL A 402 31.21 -8.84 -18.82
CA VAL A 402 31.83 -7.69 -19.49
C VAL A 402 33.24 -8.11 -19.86
#